data_AF-A0A938HR68-F1
#
_entry.id   AF-A0A938HR68-F1
#
_cell.length_a   1.000
_cell.length_b   1.000
_cell.length_c   1.000
_cell.angle_alpha   90.00
_cell.angle_beta   90.00
_cell.angle_gamma   90.00
#
_symmetry.space_group_name_H-M   'P 1'
#
loop_
_entity.id
_entity.type
_entity.pdbx_description
1 polymer ?
#
loop_
_entity_poly.entity_id
_entity_poly.type
_entity_poly.pdbx_seq_one_letter_code
_entity_poly.pdbx_strand_id
1 'polypeptide(L)'
;MTSGRGPRPRARAPFGRRESTTRREDLIARARNEAQKPWGYESNRSTLLWLSIALTVWVLMALIAAWDNNRTASMIESWQARGFRTVPVGQATIIQLFEFAEVNGIDCHSTAELTSATSGCDQIVEFAGDVNNADSTSAIIFVGQLVALIAVLYLLVSFVHRASRNLRPLKSEGQKFTPGWAVGWMLIPIANFWQPMQVFAEIWRGSDPAAPLGLQLNEHRGRRSPLISFWWLTVVASLLLSPPILVRALANADIQARIDAYNLLMWSDILMVLPAIIGLIVLRGIHNRQEARFAIVGPNLVKAPTPEERAAGKGEARPRRPWRR
;
A
#
# COMPACT_ATOMS: atom_id res chain seq x y z
N MET A 1 -30.92 -20.08 -84.92
CA MET A 1 -29.85 -20.22 -83.90
C MET A 1 -30.40 -19.80 -82.56
N THR A 2 -30.70 -20.79 -81.70
CA THR A 2 -31.29 -20.63 -80.37
C THR A 2 -30.21 -20.38 -79.33
N SER A 3 -30.27 -19.28 -78.59
CA SER A 3 -29.39 -18.99 -77.45
C SER A 3 -30.24 -18.85 -76.19
N GLY A 4 -30.12 -19.84 -75.30
CA GLY A 4 -30.74 -19.84 -73.98
C GLY A 4 -29.97 -18.96 -72.99
N ARG A 5 -30.70 -18.26 -72.11
CA ARG A 5 -30.17 -17.64 -70.89
C ARG A 5 -30.71 -18.39 -69.68
N GLY A 6 -29.82 -19.04 -68.94
CA GLY A 6 -30.13 -19.69 -67.66
C GLY A 6 -30.41 -18.68 -66.53
N PRO A 7 -30.98 -19.13 -65.39
CA PRO A 7 -31.36 -18.25 -64.30
C PRO A 7 -30.16 -17.79 -63.46
N ARG A 8 -30.14 -16.51 -63.07
CA ARG A 8 -29.12 -15.94 -62.17
C ARG A 8 -29.24 -16.53 -60.76
N PRO A 9 -28.13 -16.80 -60.05
CA PRO A 9 -28.17 -17.31 -58.69
C PRO A 9 -28.64 -16.24 -57.69
N ARG A 10 -29.51 -16.62 -56.74
CA ARG A 10 -29.87 -15.78 -55.58
C ARG A 10 -28.64 -15.61 -54.69
N ALA A 11 -28.27 -14.36 -54.41
CA ALA A 11 -27.23 -14.03 -53.44
C ALA A 11 -27.56 -14.63 -52.06
N ARG A 12 -26.71 -15.52 -51.55
CA ARG A 12 -26.77 -15.99 -50.16
C ARG A 12 -26.50 -14.80 -49.24
N ALA A 13 -27.41 -14.54 -48.30
CA ALA A 13 -27.16 -13.61 -47.21
C ALA A 13 -25.92 -14.09 -46.40
N PRO A 14 -25.07 -13.19 -45.90
CA PRO A 14 -23.88 -13.57 -45.16
C PRO A 14 -24.27 -14.20 -43.81
N PHE A 15 -24.29 -15.54 -43.78
CA PHE A 15 -24.33 -16.36 -42.57
C PHE A 15 -23.07 -16.04 -41.76
N GLY A 16 -23.23 -15.38 -40.61
CA GLY A 16 -22.13 -15.08 -39.67
C GLY A 16 -22.12 -13.67 -39.09
N ARG A 17 -22.62 -12.64 -39.80
CA ARG A 17 -22.61 -11.26 -39.27
C ARG A 17 -23.73 -10.98 -38.25
N ARG A 18 -24.89 -11.66 -38.38
CA ARG A 18 -26.04 -11.51 -37.45
C ARG A 18 -25.81 -12.19 -36.10
N GLU A 19 -25.20 -13.38 -36.07
CA GLU A 19 -24.94 -14.11 -34.81
C GLU A 19 -23.93 -13.39 -33.90
N SER A 20 -22.92 -12.74 -34.48
CA SER A 20 -21.93 -11.97 -33.71
C SER A 20 -22.52 -10.71 -33.06
N THR A 21 -23.50 -10.06 -33.71
CA THR A 21 -24.18 -8.88 -33.17
C THR A 21 -25.10 -9.23 -32.00
N THR A 22 -25.90 -10.30 -32.12
CA THR A 22 -26.77 -10.78 -31.03
C THR A 22 -25.96 -11.21 -29.81
N ARG A 23 -24.81 -11.89 -29.98
CA ARG A 23 -23.95 -12.28 -28.86
C ARG A 23 -23.39 -11.07 -28.12
N ARG A 24 -22.99 -10.01 -28.85
CA ARG A 24 -22.47 -8.77 -28.26
C ARG A 24 -23.57 -8.00 -27.51
N GLU A 25 -24.77 -7.94 -28.08
CA GLU A 25 -25.93 -7.29 -27.45
C GLU A 25 -26.35 -8.02 -26.17
N ASP A 26 -26.36 -9.35 -26.18
CA ASP A 26 -26.62 -10.18 -25.00
C ASP A 26 -25.57 -9.95 -23.90
N LEU A 27 -24.28 -9.86 -24.26
CA LEU A 27 -23.21 -9.57 -23.31
C LEU A 27 -23.37 -8.18 -22.70
N ILE A 28 -23.71 -7.17 -23.50
CA ILE A 28 -23.96 -5.81 -23.03
C ILE A 28 -25.20 -5.77 -22.12
N ALA A 29 -26.27 -6.48 -22.48
CA ALA A 29 -27.48 -6.56 -21.68
C ALA A 29 -27.21 -7.25 -20.33
N ARG A 30 -26.45 -8.35 -20.31
CA ARG A 30 -26.02 -9.02 -19.08
C ARG A 30 -25.16 -8.11 -18.20
N ALA A 31 -24.15 -7.45 -18.78
CA ALA A 31 -23.31 -6.50 -18.06
C ALA A 31 -24.12 -5.33 -17.48
N ARG A 32 -25.13 -4.84 -18.22
CA ARG A 32 -26.05 -3.80 -17.74
C ARG A 32 -26.89 -4.30 -16.56
N ASN A 33 -27.43 -5.52 -16.65
CA ASN A 33 -28.22 -6.12 -15.59
C ASN A 33 -27.39 -6.39 -14.33
N GLU A 34 -26.16 -6.87 -14.48
CA GLU A 34 -25.22 -7.05 -13.37
C GLU A 34 -24.85 -5.72 -12.71
N ALA A 35 -24.59 -4.67 -13.51
CA ALA A 35 -24.32 -3.33 -12.99
C ALA A 35 -25.51 -2.71 -12.23
N GLN A 36 -26.74 -3.13 -12.56
CA GLN A 36 -27.97 -2.65 -11.93
C GLN A 36 -28.38 -3.47 -10.70
N LYS A 37 -27.67 -4.56 -10.39
CA LYS A 37 -27.96 -5.41 -9.23
C LYS A 37 -27.92 -4.58 -7.95
N PRO A 38 -29.01 -4.56 -7.16
CA PRO A 38 -29.02 -3.80 -5.92
C PRO A 38 -28.01 -4.38 -4.94
N TRP A 39 -27.37 -3.50 -4.16
CA TRP A 39 -26.51 -3.91 -3.07
C TRP A 39 -26.95 -3.31 -1.74
N GLY A 40 -26.73 -4.08 -0.67
CA GLY A 40 -26.97 -3.66 0.70
C GLY A 40 -25.69 -3.37 1.47
N TYR A 41 -25.85 -3.14 2.77
CA TYR A 41 -24.76 -3.07 3.72
C TYR A 41 -24.05 -4.43 3.83
N GLU A 42 -22.72 -4.41 3.81
CA GLU A 42 -21.88 -5.59 4.06
C GLU A 42 -20.95 -5.33 5.24
N SER A 43 -20.99 -6.17 6.27
CA SER A 43 -20.11 -6.02 7.43
C SER A 43 -18.64 -6.23 7.06
N ASN A 44 -17.75 -5.47 7.71
CA ASN A 44 -16.30 -5.61 7.61
C ASN A 44 -15.68 -6.50 8.69
N ARG A 45 -16.49 -7.18 9.51
CA ARG A 45 -16.02 -7.95 10.68
C ARG A 45 -14.90 -8.95 10.36
N SER A 46 -15.07 -9.74 9.29
CA SER A 46 -14.06 -10.73 8.89
C SER A 46 -12.78 -10.08 8.36
N THR A 47 -12.90 -9.08 7.50
CA THR A 47 -11.77 -8.29 7.00
C THR A 47 -10.98 -7.66 8.14
N LEU A 48 -11.68 -7.12 9.15
CA LEU A 48 -11.07 -6.49 10.31
C LEU A 48 -10.34 -7.48 11.23
N LEU A 49 -10.87 -8.70 11.36
CA LEU A 49 -10.18 -9.77 12.09
C LEU A 49 -8.84 -10.10 11.42
N TRP A 50 -8.87 -10.39 10.11
CA TRP A 50 -7.66 -10.69 9.35
C TRP A 50 -6.67 -9.53 9.33
N LEU A 51 -7.18 -8.30 9.23
CA LEU A 51 -6.34 -7.11 9.29
C LEU A 51 -5.70 -6.93 10.66
N SER A 52 -6.42 -7.25 11.75
CA SER A 52 -5.85 -7.22 13.11
C SER A 52 -4.66 -8.18 13.20
N ILE A 53 -4.83 -9.42 12.71
CA ILE A 53 -3.76 -10.43 12.70
C ILE A 53 -2.59 -9.97 11.84
N ALA A 54 -2.85 -9.50 10.61
CA ALA A 54 -1.82 -9.04 9.69
C ALA A 54 -1.04 -7.84 10.26
N LEU A 55 -1.71 -6.89 10.92
CA LEU A 55 -1.05 -5.76 11.58
C LEU A 55 -0.27 -6.19 12.83
N THR A 56 -0.70 -7.21 13.57
CA THR A 56 0.10 -7.80 14.66
C THR A 56 1.38 -8.43 14.11
N VAL A 57 1.28 -9.21 13.04
CA VAL A 57 2.47 -9.78 12.37
C VAL A 57 3.38 -8.67 11.85
N TRP A 58 2.82 -7.62 11.25
CA TRP A 58 3.56 -6.44 10.81
C TRP A 58 4.37 -5.79 11.94
N VAL A 59 3.74 -5.57 13.10
CA VAL A 59 4.40 -5.01 14.28
C VAL A 59 5.53 -5.91 14.78
N LEU A 60 5.31 -7.23 14.85
CA LEU A 60 6.35 -8.17 15.26
C LEU A 60 7.54 -8.14 14.29
N MET A 61 7.28 -8.14 12.98
CA MET A 61 8.33 -8.05 11.96
C MET A 61 9.11 -6.73 12.04
N ALA A 62 8.43 -5.60 12.31
CA ALA A 62 9.11 -4.31 12.51
C ALA A 62 10.01 -4.33 13.75
N LEU A 63 9.57 -4.94 14.85
CA LEU A 63 10.41 -5.07 16.05
C LEU A 63 11.61 -6.01 15.82
N ILE A 64 11.43 -7.08 15.05
CA ILE A 64 12.54 -7.97 14.65
C ILE A 64 13.54 -7.22 13.77
N ALA A 65 13.09 -6.41 12.82
CA ALA A 65 13.95 -5.57 11.99
C ALA A 65 14.71 -4.53 12.83
N ALA A 66 14.03 -3.86 13.77
CA ALA A 66 14.67 -2.91 14.68
C ALA A 66 15.77 -3.58 15.52
N TRP A 67 15.51 -4.79 16.01
CA TRP A 67 16.49 -5.58 16.75
C TRP A 67 17.69 -5.98 15.88
N ASP A 68 17.46 -6.43 14.64
CA ASP A 68 18.50 -6.79 13.68
C ASP A 68 19.41 -5.60 13.32
N ASN A 69 18.79 -4.44 13.09
CA ASN A 69 19.50 -3.18 12.84
C ASN A 69 20.37 -2.77 14.03
N ASN A 70 19.84 -2.86 15.26
CA ASN A 70 20.61 -2.59 16.48
C ASN A 70 21.78 -3.56 16.65
N ARG A 71 21.53 -4.87 16.44
CA ARG A 71 22.56 -5.91 16.51
C ARG A 71 23.70 -5.65 15.51
N THR A 72 23.34 -5.27 14.29
CA THR A 72 24.31 -4.98 13.22
C THR A 72 25.12 -3.72 13.52
N ALA A 73 24.49 -2.67 14.06
CA ALA A 73 25.19 -1.47 14.53
C ALA A 73 26.22 -1.82 15.63
N SER A 74 25.82 -2.55 16.68
CA SER A 74 26.72 -2.96 17.76
C SER A 74 27.85 -3.87 17.28
N MET A 75 27.57 -4.74 16.30
CA MET A 75 28.62 -5.56 15.65
C MET A 75 29.65 -4.67 14.97
N ILE A 76 29.22 -3.70 14.17
CA ILE A 76 30.12 -2.77 13.47
C ILE A 76 30.90 -1.89 14.46
N GLU A 77 30.27 -1.42 15.54
CA GLU A 77 30.95 -0.71 16.63
C GLU A 77 32.09 -1.54 17.25
N SER A 78 31.90 -2.86 17.40
CA SER A 78 32.96 -3.75 17.89
C SER A 78 34.15 -3.86 16.94
N TRP A 79 33.91 -3.74 15.62
CA TRP A 79 34.95 -3.70 14.60
C TRP A 79 35.63 -2.33 14.54
N GLN A 80 34.87 -1.25 14.70
CA GLN A 80 35.41 0.11 14.84
C GLN A 80 36.35 0.20 16.05
N ALA A 81 36.00 -0.42 17.18
CA ALA A 81 36.84 -0.49 18.38
C ALA A 81 38.16 -1.26 18.16
N ARG A 82 38.21 -2.15 17.16
CA ARG A 82 39.43 -2.87 16.73
C ARG A 82 40.31 -2.05 15.78
N GLY A 83 39.89 -0.84 15.40
CA GLY A 83 40.67 0.09 14.57
C GLY A 83 40.23 0.20 13.11
N PHE A 84 39.18 -0.51 12.72
CA PHE A 84 38.62 -0.40 11.36
C PHE A 84 37.95 0.96 11.13
N ARG A 85 38.15 1.52 9.93
CA ARG A 85 37.61 2.82 9.50
C ARG A 85 36.52 2.72 8.45
N THR A 86 36.48 1.59 7.74
CA THR A 86 35.41 1.28 6.79
C THR A 86 34.81 -0.08 7.14
N VAL A 87 33.66 -0.39 6.55
CA VAL A 87 33.05 -1.74 6.62
C VAL A 87 33.19 -2.37 5.23
N PRO A 88 33.49 -3.67 5.13
CA PRO A 88 33.53 -4.33 3.83
C PRO A 88 32.15 -4.29 3.16
N VAL A 89 32.12 -4.37 1.84
CA VAL A 89 30.84 -4.49 1.11
C VAL A 89 30.26 -5.90 1.28
N GLY A 90 28.94 -5.99 1.34
CA GLY A 90 28.25 -7.28 1.32
C GLY A 90 28.58 -8.09 0.07
N GLN A 91 28.81 -9.40 0.23
CA GLN A 91 29.22 -10.29 -0.85
C GLN A 91 30.47 -9.80 -1.62
N ALA A 92 31.45 -9.26 -0.90
CA ALA A 92 32.69 -8.75 -1.48
C ALA A 92 33.42 -9.80 -2.33
N THR A 93 33.87 -9.37 -3.50
CA THR A 93 34.83 -10.12 -4.30
C THR A 93 36.22 -10.10 -3.65
N ILE A 94 37.10 -11.03 -4.04
CA ILE A 94 38.49 -11.07 -3.55
C ILE A 94 39.20 -9.72 -3.74
N ILE A 95 38.98 -9.07 -4.90
CA ILE A 95 39.57 -7.76 -5.21
C ILE A 95 39.10 -6.70 -4.20
N GLN A 96 37.79 -6.67 -3.90
CA GLN A 96 37.22 -5.73 -2.92
C GLN A 96 37.70 -6.00 -1.50
N LEU A 97 38.00 -7.25 -1.14
CA LEU A 97 38.59 -7.58 0.15
C LEU A 97 40.02 -7.06 0.27
N PHE A 98 40.81 -7.12 -0.80
CA PHE A 98 42.15 -6.51 -0.81
C PHE A 98 42.10 -4.99 -0.77
N GLU A 99 41.22 -4.35 -1.55
CA GLU A 99 40.99 -2.90 -1.46
C GLU A 99 40.57 -2.48 -0.05
N PHE A 100 39.69 -3.25 0.58
CA PHE A 100 39.27 -3.04 1.95
C PHE A 100 40.42 -3.19 2.96
N ALA A 101 41.26 -4.22 2.80
CA ALA A 101 42.43 -4.43 3.64
C ALA A 101 43.44 -3.28 3.51
N GLU A 102 43.70 -2.82 2.30
CA GLU A 102 44.59 -1.69 2.01
C GLU A 102 44.08 -0.40 2.68
N VAL A 103 42.79 -0.09 2.56
CA VAL A 103 42.18 1.10 3.18
C VAL A 103 42.29 1.08 4.71
N ASN A 104 42.28 -0.11 5.33
CA ASN A 104 42.41 -0.27 6.77
C ASN A 104 43.86 -0.53 7.23
N GLY A 105 44.82 -0.56 6.30
CA GLY A 105 46.24 -0.76 6.60
C GLY A 105 46.57 -2.16 7.14
N ILE A 106 45.85 -3.19 6.68
CA ILE A 106 46.04 -4.59 7.09
C ILE A 106 46.89 -5.33 6.04
N ASP A 107 47.87 -6.11 6.51
CA ASP A 107 48.82 -6.87 5.69
C ASP A 107 48.17 -8.14 5.09
N CYS A 108 47.30 -7.93 4.10
CA CYS A 108 46.56 -8.97 3.41
C CYS A 108 46.63 -8.75 1.89
N HIS A 109 47.57 -9.41 1.23
CA HIS A 109 47.92 -9.11 -0.17
C HIS A 109 47.81 -10.29 -1.11
N SER A 110 47.81 -11.53 -0.60
CA SER A 110 47.76 -12.72 -1.43
C SER A 110 46.50 -13.56 -1.20
N THR A 111 46.07 -14.25 -2.25
CA THR A 111 44.95 -15.19 -2.15
C THR A 111 45.28 -16.37 -1.25
N ALA A 112 46.56 -16.76 -1.17
CA ALA A 112 47.03 -17.79 -0.25
C ALA A 112 46.75 -17.37 1.20
N GLU A 113 47.20 -16.18 1.62
CA GLU A 113 46.97 -15.63 2.96
C GLU A 113 45.48 -15.50 3.30
N LEU A 114 44.68 -15.08 2.32
CA LEU A 114 43.23 -14.94 2.47
C LEU A 114 42.53 -16.29 2.65
N THR A 115 42.96 -17.33 1.91
CA THR A 115 42.42 -18.69 2.08
C THR A 115 42.90 -19.39 3.35
N SER A 116 44.12 -19.10 3.81
CA SER A 116 44.65 -19.65 5.06
C SER A 116 44.33 -18.80 6.29
N ALA A 117 43.68 -17.64 6.13
CA ALA A 117 43.39 -16.67 7.18
C ALA A 117 44.64 -16.35 8.03
N THR A 118 45.74 -15.94 7.37
CA THR A 118 47.02 -15.60 8.02
C THR A 118 47.35 -14.11 7.84
N SER A 119 48.42 -13.63 8.51
CA SER A 119 48.98 -12.27 8.36
C SER A 119 48.03 -11.09 8.58
N GLY A 120 46.85 -11.29 9.17
CA GLY A 120 45.82 -10.25 9.34
C GLY A 120 44.63 -10.41 8.41
N CYS A 121 44.72 -11.27 7.38
CA CYS A 121 43.58 -11.65 6.55
C CYS A 121 42.47 -12.36 7.35
N ASP A 122 42.78 -12.96 8.51
CA ASP A 122 41.80 -13.54 9.42
C ASP A 122 40.72 -12.53 9.82
N GLN A 123 41.13 -11.32 10.21
CA GLN A 123 40.20 -10.25 10.61
C GLN A 123 39.38 -9.74 9.43
N ILE A 124 39.97 -9.70 8.23
CA ILE A 124 39.30 -9.28 7.00
C ILE A 124 38.20 -10.27 6.62
N VAL A 125 38.52 -11.56 6.61
CA VAL A 125 37.58 -12.63 6.27
C VAL A 125 36.48 -12.74 7.33
N GLU A 126 36.82 -12.60 8.61
CA GLU A 126 35.84 -12.62 9.71
C GLU A 126 34.87 -11.44 9.60
N PHE A 127 35.36 -10.20 9.43
CA PHE A 127 34.49 -9.03 9.31
C PHE A 127 33.62 -9.09 8.04
N ALA A 128 34.17 -9.53 6.91
CA ALA A 128 33.40 -9.73 5.70
C ALA A 128 32.32 -10.81 5.86
N GLY A 129 32.62 -11.89 6.58
CA GLY A 129 31.66 -12.94 6.93
C GLY A 129 30.52 -12.44 7.81
N ASP A 130 30.86 -11.67 8.85
CA ASP A 130 29.91 -11.01 9.75
C ASP A 130 28.93 -10.10 8.98
N VAL A 131 29.46 -9.23 8.11
CA VAL A 131 28.66 -8.33 7.28
C VAL A 131 27.78 -9.11 6.30
N ASN A 132 28.32 -10.15 5.66
CA ASN A 132 27.53 -10.97 4.73
C ASN A 132 26.39 -11.72 5.44
N ASN A 133 26.60 -12.18 6.67
CA ASN A 133 25.58 -12.81 7.49
C ASN A 133 24.50 -11.80 7.93
N ALA A 134 24.91 -10.60 8.33
CA ALA A 134 24.00 -9.50 8.65
C ALA A 134 23.13 -9.13 7.45
N ASP A 135 23.75 -8.86 6.29
CA ASP A 135 23.05 -8.51 5.04
C ASP A 135 22.05 -9.60 4.62
N SER A 136 22.45 -10.88 4.72
CA SER A 136 21.57 -12.01 4.42
C SER A 136 20.36 -12.08 5.35
N THR A 137 20.58 -11.83 6.65
CA THR A 137 19.51 -11.80 7.67
C THR A 137 18.56 -10.65 7.40
N SER A 138 19.08 -9.43 7.20
CA SER A 138 18.29 -8.24 6.89
C SER A 138 17.51 -8.41 5.58
N ALA A 139 18.08 -9.07 4.55
CA ALA A 139 17.38 -9.36 3.30
C ALA A 139 16.17 -10.30 3.50
N ILE A 140 16.31 -11.35 4.32
CA ILE A 140 15.20 -12.26 4.65
C ILE A 140 14.10 -11.52 5.41
N ILE A 141 14.47 -10.71 6.40
CA ILE A 141 13.53 -9.88 7.17
C ILE A 141 12.79 -8.93 6.23
N PHE A 142 13.50 -8.25 5.33
CA PHE A 142 12.92 -7.33 4.35
C PHE A 142 11.92 -8.03 3.41
N VAL A 143 12.24 -9.23 2.90
CA VAL A 143 11.31 -10.02 2.09
C VAL A 143 10.07 -10.41 2.89
N GLY A 144 10.24 -10.84 4.14
CA GLY A 144 9.12 -11.14 5.04
C GLY A 144 8.23 -9.92 5.29
N GLN A 145 8.83 -8.76 5.53
CA GLN A 145 8.12 -7.48 5.65
C GLN A 145 7.37 -7.16 4.36
N LEU A 146 7.98 -7.30 3.18
CA LEU A 146 7.30 -7.02 1.91
C LEU A 146 6.05 -7.90 1.71
N VAL A 147 6.14 -9.19 2.05
CA VAL A 147 4.99 -10.11 2.00
C VAL A 147 3.89 -9.67 2.98
N ALA A 148 4.27 -9.33 4.23
CA ALA A 148 3.33 -8.82 5.22
C ALA A 148 2.67 -7.50 4.77
N LEU A 149 3.42 -6.61 4.10
CA LEU A 149 2.93 -5.34 3.56
C LEU A 149 1.85 -5.58 2.52
N ILE A 150 2.09 -6.50 1.59
CA ILE A 150 1.14 -6.84 0.53
C ILE A 150 -0.16 -7.39 1.14
N ALA A 151 -0.06 -8.26 2.15
CA ALA A 151 -1.22 -8.78 2.86
C ALA A 151 -2.03 -7.67 3.57
N VAL A 152 -1.35 -6.79 4.31
CA VAL A 152 -1.99 -5.62 4.96
C VAL A 152 -2.64 -4.71 3.92
N LEU A 153 -1.95 -4.40 2.83
CA LEU A 153 -2.44 -3.54 1.76
C LEU A 153 -3.72 -4.11 1.12
N TYR A 154 -3.71 -5.40 0.77
CA TYR A 154 -4.88 -6.07 0.19
C TYR A 154 -6.09 -6.00 1.13
N LEU A 155 -5.90 -6.32 2.41
CA LEU A 155 -6.96 -6.29 3.42
C LEU A 155 -7.46 -4.86 3.66
N LEU A 156 -6.56 -3.89 3.73
CA LEU A 156 -6.89 -2.47 3.94
C LEU A 156 -7.68 -1.91 2.75
N VAL A 157 -7.24 -2.18 1.53
CA VAL A 157 -7.93 -1.78 0.30
C VAL A 157 -9.34 -2.41 0.26
N SER A 158 -9.45 -3.69 0.58
CA SER A 158 -10.74 -4.40 0.66
C SER A 158 -11.67 -3.76 1.69
N PHE A 159 -11.13 -3.43 2.88
CA PHE A 159 -11.86 -2.76 3.94
C PHE A 159 -12.35 -1.38 3.49
N VAL A 160 -11.46 -0.54 2.94
CA VAL A 160 -11.76 0.84 2.53
C VAL A 160 -12.79 0.84 1.41
N HIS A 161 -12.64 -0.03 0.42
CA HIS A 161 -13.59 -0.17 -0.68
C HIS A 161 -14.99 -0.51 -0.14
N ARG A 162 -15.10 -1.53 0.72
CA ARG A 162 -16.38 -1.93 1.33
C ARG A 162 -16.96 -0.83 2.23
N ALA A 163 -16.14 -0.23 3.08
CA ALA A 163 -16.56 0.82 4.00
C ALA A 163 -17.07 2.07 3.24
N SER A 164 -16.42 2.44 2.15
CA SER A 164 -16.89 3.52 1.27
C SER A 164 -18.21 3.14 0.57
N ARG A 165 -18.32 1.91 0.03
CA ARG A 165 -19.55 1.44 -0.63
C ARG A 165 -20.75 1.37 0.32
N ASN A 166 -20.52 1.05 1.59
CA ASN A 166 -21.54 0.97 2.64
C ASN A 166 -22.19 2.31 2.98
N LEU A 167 -21.56 3.45 2.68
CA LEU A 167 -22.13 4.75 3.05
C LEU A 167 -23.51 4.98 2.42
N ARG A 168 -23.72 4.55 1.17
CA ARG A 168 -25.02 4.71 0.50
C ARG A 168 -26.13 3.85 1.13
N PRO A 169 -25.95 2.53 1.34
CA PRO A 169 -26.89 1.74 2.14
C PRO A 169 -27.18 2.35 3.52
N LEU A 170 -26.19 2.97 4.16
CA LEU A 170 -26.33 3.67 5.45
C LEU A 170 -27.00 5.06 5.35
N LYS A 171 -27.60 5.40 4.20
CA LYS A 171 -28.26 6.69 3.93
C LYS A 171 -27.33 7.89 4.13
N SER A 172 -26.07 7.75 3.75
CA SER A 172 -25.10 8.83 3.57
C SER A 172 -24.84 9.03 2.08
N GLU A 173 -25.25 10.19 1.58
CA GLU A 173 -25.21 10.55 0.16
C GLU A 173 -24.18 11.66 -0.10
N GLY A 174 -24.01 12.03 -1.38
CA GLY A 174 -23.09 13.12 -1.73
C GLY A 174 -21.61 12.83 -1.46
N GLN A 175 -21.18 11.56 -1.48
CA GLN A 175 -19.77 11.19 -1.30
C GLN A 175 -18.88 11.90 -2.33
N LYS A 176 -17.79 12.52 -1.86
CA LYS A 176 -16.76 13.10 -2.74
C LYS A 176 -15.97 12.00 -3.44
N PHE A 177 -15.64 10.93 -2.72
CA PHE A 177 -14.81 9.84 -3.23
C PHE A 177 -15.66 8.60 -3.51
N THR A 178 -15.72 8.20 -4.78
CA THR A 178 -16.32 6.90 -5.12
C THR A 178 -15.51 5.75 -4.50
N PRO A 179 -16.11 4.57 -4.24
CA PRO A 179 -15.38 3.44 -3.63
C PRO A 179 -14.09 3.04 -4.37
N GLY A 180 -14.09 3.07 -5.70
CA GLY A 180 -12.89 2.77 -6.49
C GLY A 180 -11.79 3.83 -6.33
N TRP A 181 -12.15 5.12 -6.35
CA TRP A 181 -11.20 6.21 -6.12
C TRP A 181 -10.73 6.30 -4.67
N ALA A 182 -11.56 5.90 -3.69
CA ALA A 182 -11.18 5.80 -2.29
C ALA A 182 -9.95 4.89 -2.11
N VAL A 183 -9.88 3.80 -2.89
CA VAL A 183 -8.72 2.92 -2.97
C VAL A 183 -7.63 3.50 -3.87
N GLY A 184 -7.98 3.99 -5.07
CA GLY A 184 -7.01 4.44 -6.07
C GLY A 184 -6.06 5.53 -5.56
N TRP A 185 -6.57 6.44 -4.73
CA TRP A 185 -5.74 7.49 -4.10
C TRP A 185 -4.64 6.96 -3.17
N MET A 186 -4.79 5.75 -2.63
CA MET A 186 -3.78 5.10 -1.79
C MET A 186 -2.66 4.48 -2.63
N LEU A 187 -2.84 4.30 -3.93
CA LEU A 187 -1.85 3.66 -4.81
C LEU A 187 -1.02 4.66 -5.62
N ILE A 188 -1.42 5.94 -5.64
CA ILE A 188 -0.72 7.01 -6.35
C ILE A 188 0.28 7.65 -5.38
N PRO A 189 1.61 7.55 -5.62
CA PRO A 189 2.63 7.93 -4.63
C PRO A 189 2.50 9.36 -4.08
N ILE A 190 2.36 10.35 -4.97
CA ILE A 190 2.28 11.77 -4.57
C ILE A 190 0.96 12.05 -3.84
N ALA A 191 -0.15 11.49 -4.34
CA ALA A 191 -1.46 11.71 -3.76
C ALA A 191 -1.66 10.96 -2.42
N ASN A 192 -0.93 9.87 -2.20
CA ASN A 192 -0.97 9.08 -0.99
C ASN A 192 -0.65 9.93 0.25
N PHE A 193 0.19 10.96 0.13
CA PHE A 193 0.50 11.84 1.27
C PHE A 193 -0.73 12.55 1.89
N TRP A 194 -1.79 12.85 1.12
CA TRP A 194 -2.91 13.66 1.61
C TRP A 194 -4.31 13.19 1.25
N GLN A 195 -4.50 12.46 0.15
CA GLN A 195 -5.84 12.03 -0.28
C GLN A 195 -6.45 10.96 0.63
N PRO A 196 -5.72 9.92 1.08
CA PRO A 196 -6.32 8.90 1.92
C PRO A 196 -6.83 9.46 3.26
N MET A 197 -6.15 10.45 3.86
CA MET A 197 -6.66 11.15 5.04
C MET A 197 -8.08 11.68 4.81
N GLN A 198 -8.33 12.29 3.65
CA GLN A 198 -9.64 12.81 3.28
C GLN A 198 -10.67 11.69 3.06
N VAL A 199 -10.25 10.56 2.47
CA VAL A 199 -11.08 9.37 2.28
C VAL A 199 -11.53 8.81 3.62
N PHE A 200 -10.60 8.56 4.55
CA PHE A 200 -10.93 8.04 5.88
C PHE A 200 -11.80 9.02 6.68
N ALA A 201 -11.53 10.33 6.59
CA ALA A 201 -12.37 11.34 7.22
C ALA A 201 -13.79 11.36 6.66
N GLU A 202 -13.96 11.19 5.34
CA GLU A 202 -15.28 11.07 4.72
C GLU A 202 -16.02 9.81 5.19
N ILE A 203 -15.36 8.65 5.19
CA ILE A 203 -15.93 7.39 5.67
C ILE A 203 -16.34 7.51 7.13
N TRP A 204 -15.47 8.04 7.99
CA TRP A 204 -15.76 8.21 9.42
C TRP A 204 -16.99 9.06 9.71
N ARG A 205 -17.13 10.18 8.97
CA ARG A 205 -18.26 11.09 9.05
C ARG A 205 -19.54 10.48 8.50
N GLY A 206 -19.47 9.84 7.34
CA GLY A 206 -20.62 9.15 6.74
C GLY A 206 -21.08 7.92 7.51
N SER A 207 -20.23 7.40 8.40
CA SER A 207 -20.55 6.28 9.28
C SER A 207 -21.13 6.73 10.63
N ASP A 208 -21.26 8.04 10.89
CA ASP A 208 -21.73 8.53 12.19
C ASP A 208 -23.16 8.07 12.51
N PRO A 209 -23.42 7.33 13.61
CA PRO A 209 -24.77 6.92 13.99
C PRO A 209 -25.65 8.09 14.45
N ALA A 210 -25.07 9.20 14.91
CA ALA A 210 -25.81 10.37 15.36
C ALA A 210 -26.13 11.36 14.22
N ALA A 211 -25.62 11.12 13.02
CA ALA A 211 -25.91 11.99 11.87
C ALA A 211 -27.33 11.73 11.33
N PRO A 212 -27.99 12.76 10.77
CA PRO A 212 -29.33 12.62 10.21
C PRO A 212 -29.38 11.62 9.05
N LEU A 213 -30.53 10.97 8.89
CA LEU A 213 -30.81 10.13 7.73
C LEU A 213 -30.85 10.99 6.46
N GLY A 214 -30.19 10.54 5.39
CA GLY A 214 -30.04 11.34 4.17
C GLY A 214 -28.94 12.40 4.27
N LEU A 215 -27.93 12.19 5.13
CA LEU A 215 -26.79 13.09 5.27
C LEU A 215 -26.12 13.35 3.91
N GLN A 216 -26.08 14.62 3.49
CA GLN A 216 -25.36 15.06 2.30
C GLN A 216 -23.90 15.42 2.64
N LEU A 217 -22.97 14.50 2.34
CA LEU A 217 -21.54 14.62 2.70
C LEU A 217 -20.81 15.79 2.01
N ASN A 218 -21.28 16.20 0.84
CA ASN A 218 -20.78 17.34 0.06
C ASN A 218 -21.18 18.70 0.66
N GLU A 219 -22.30 18.77 1.38
CA GLU A 219 -22.83 20.00 1.98
C GLU A 219 -22.45 20.12 3.46
N HIS A 220 -22.40 18.99 4.17
CA HIS A 220 -22.25 19.00 5.62
C HIS A 220 -20.78 18.94 6.05
N ARG A 221 -20.12 20.09 6.25
CA ARG A 221 -18.74 20.17 6.79
C ARG A 221 -18.70 19.93 8.31
N GLY A 222 -19.07 18.71 8.74
CA GLY A 222 -18.95 18.28 10.13
C GLY A 222 -17.50 18.34 10.66
N ARG A 223 -17.34 18.25 11.99
CA ARG A 223 -16.02 18.32 12.64
C ARG A 223 -15.14 17.15 12.19
N ARG A 224 -13.92 17.46 11.71
CA ARG A 224 -12.93 16.44 11.34
C ARG A 224 -12.48 15.69 12.59
N SER A 225 -12.36 14.38 12.52
CA SER A 225 -11.88 13.56 13.63
C SER A 225 -10.38 13.79 13.83
N PRO A 226 -9.92 14.32 14.99
CA PRO A 226 -8.50 14.53 15.26
C PRO A 226 -7.72 13.20 15.25
N LEU A 227 -8.38 12.10 15.60
CA LEU A 227 -7.81 10.75 15.55
C LEU A 227 -7.34 10.38 14.13
N ILE A 228 -8.12 10.74 13.10
CA ILE A 228 -7.76 10.43 11.71
C ILE A 228 -6.58 11.29 11.25
N SER A 229 -6.59 12.57 11.59
CA SER A 229 -5.47 13.46 11.26
C SER A 229 -4.18 13.02 11.94
N PHE A 230 -4.25 12.65 13.23
CA PHE A 230 -3.11 12.18 13.99
C PHE A 230 -2.59 10.84 13.46
N TRP A 231 -3.47 9.88 13.20
CA TRP A 231 -3.10 8.62 12.56
C TRP A 231 -2.43 8.85 11.21
N TRP A 232 -2.98 9.72 10.37
CA TRP A 232 -2.40 9.97 9.06
C TRP A 232 -1.03 10.66 9.16
N LEU A 233 -0.85 11.53 10.16
CA LEU A 233 0.44 12.14 10.45
C LEU A 233 1.49 11.08 10.81
N THR A 234 1.14 10.04 11.58
CA THR A 234 2.09 8.95 11.90
C THR A 234 2.42 8.11 10.66
N VAL A 235 1.48 7.93 9.73
CA VAL A 235 1.75 7.29 8.42
C VAL A 235 2.71 8.14 7.59
N VAL A 236 2.49 9.45 7.49
CA VAL A 236 3.37 10.33 6.71
C VAL A 236 4.76 10.42 7.33
N ALA A 237 4.85 10.50 8.66
CA ALA A 237 6.12 10.51 9.38
C ALA A 237 6.93 9.23 9.11
N SER A 238 6.30 8.05 9.16
CA SER A 238 7.01 6.79 8.87
C SER A 238 7.47 6.69 7.42
N LEU A 239 6.71 7.21 6.45
CA LEU A 239 7.11 7.25 5.03
C LEU A 239 8.33 8.14 4.78
N LEU A 240 8.49 9.24 5.53
CA LEU A 240 9.60 10.18 5.37
C LEU A 240 10.89 9.67 6.00
N LEU A 241 10.80 8.92 7.11
CA LEU A 241 11.97 8.45 7.86
C LEU A 241 12.55 7.15 7.30
N SER A 242 11.85 6.44 6.40
CA SER A 242 12.24 5.11 5.95
C SER A 242 12.48 4.97 4.44
N PRO A 243 13.68 5.32 3.94
CA PRO A 243 14.17 4.76 2.69
C PRO A 243 15.39 3.88 2.96
N PRO A 244 15.25 2.53 2.90
CA PRO A 244 16.38 1.58 2.87
C PRO A 244 17.44 1.91 1.79
N ILE A 245 17.04 2.70 0.80
CA ILE A 245 17.91 3.32 -0.21
C ILE A 245 19.06 4.12 0.43
N LEU A 246 18.85 4.74 1.59
CA LEU A 246 19.86 5.51 2.30
C LEU A 246 21.03 4.64 2.76
N VAL A 247 20.77 3.45 3.34
CA VAL A 247 21.85 2.54 3.78
C VAL A 247 22.64 2.02 2.58
N ARG A 248 21.96 1.66 1.49
CA ARG A 248 22.62 1.23 0.25
C ARG A 248 23.44 2.35 -0.39
N ALA A 249 22.95 3.59 -0.33
CA ALA A 249 23.69 4.76 -0.81
C ALA A 249 24.95 5.05 0.03
N LEU A 250 24.98 4.57 1.28
CA LEU A 250 26.09 4.74 2.23
C LEU A 250 27.00 3.50 2.33
N ALA A 251 26.91 2.55 1.39
CA ALA A 251 27.72 1.32 1.40
C ALA A 251 29.25 1.60 1.38
N ASN A 252 29.67 2.70 0.76
CA ASN A 252 31.07 3.13 0.69
C ASN A 252 31.41 4.24 1.69
N ALA A 253 30.48 4.58 2.59
CA ALA A 253 30.71 5.62 3.59
C ALA A 253 31.70 5.15 4.67
N ASP A 254 32.20 6.10 5.46
CA ASP A 254 32.95 5.82 6.67
C ASP A 254 32.15 4.92 7.64
N ILE A 255 32.85 4.18 8.50
CA ILE A 255 32.24 3.25 9.45
C ILE A 255 31.21 3.94 10.36
N GLN A 256 31.45 5.19 10.78
CA GLN A 256 30.50 5.92 11.63
C GLN A 256 29.19 6.22 10.90
N ALA A 257 29.27 6.62 9.64
CA ALA A 257 28.09 6.87 8.83
C ALA A 257 27.27 5.59 8.61
N ARG A 258 27.94 4.42 8.55
CA ARG A 258 27.26 3.11 8.46
C ARG A 258 26.53 2.77 9.76
N ILE A 259 27.14 3.02 10.92
CA ILE A 259 26.51 2.84 12.24
C ILE A 259 25.28 3.75 12.38
N ASP A 260 25.44 5.04 12.06
CA ASP A 260 24.34 6.02 12.13
C ASP A 260 23.17 5.63 11.21
N ALA A 261 23.47 5.05 10.04
CA ALA A 261 22.45 4.56 9.11
C ALA A 261 21.63 3.39 9.70
N TYR A 262 22.28 2.41 10.34
CA TYR A 262 21.58 1.33 11.04
C TYR A 262 20.78 1.83 12.25
N ASN A 263 21.31 2.79 13.01
CA ASN A 263 20.58 3.43 14.11
C ASN A 263 19.32 4.15 13.62
N LEU A 264 19.41 4.87 12.50
CA LEU A 264 18.25 5.52 11.88
C LEU A 264 17.20 4.50 11.41
N LEU A 265 17.63 3.38 10.81
CA LEU A 265 16.72 2.28 10.43
C LEU A 265 16.02 1.69 11.65
N MET A 266 16.73 1.41 12.74
CA MET A 266 16.15 0.92 13.99
C MET A 266 15.02 1.84 14.49
N TRP A 267 15.29 3.15 14.58
CA TRP A 267 14.27 4.11 15.03
C TRP A 267 13.09 4.21 14.05
N SER A 268 13.37 4.13 12.75
CA SER A 268 12.33 4.07 11.72
C SER A 268 11.42 2.86 11.92
N ASP A 269 11.97 1.67 12.14
CA ASP A 269 11.20 0.44 12.34
C ASP A 269 10.32 0.52 13.61
N ILE A 270 10.84 1.09 14.70
CA ILE A 270 10.07 1.35 15.92
C ILE A 270 8.93 2.33 15.63
N LEU A 271 9.18 3.38 14.86
CA LEU A 271 8.17 4.37 14.50
C LEU A 271 7.03 3.75 13.68
N MET A 272 7.30 2.72 12.86
CA MET A 272 6.26 2.02 12.08
C MET A 272 5.22 1.29 12.93
N VAL A 273 5.48 1.06 14.22
CA VAL A 273 4.51 0.47 15.16
C VAL A 273 3.33 1.41 15.41
N LEU A 274 3.57 2.72 15.45
CA LEU A 274 2.53 3.72 15.72
C LEU A 274 1.40 3.74 14.68
N PRO A 275 1.66 3.87 13.36
CA PRO A 275 0.59 3.86 12.36
C PRO A 275 -0.18 2.55 12.32
N ALA A 276 0.44 1.41 12.65
CA ALA A 276 -0.24 0.12 12.73
C ALA A 276 -1.25 0.07 13.89
N ILE A 277 -0.84 0.47 15.10
CA ILE A 277 -1.71 0.48 16.29
C ILE A 277 -2.84 1.49 16.12
N ILE A 278 -2.51 2.74 15.79
CA ILE A 278 -3.51 3.80 15.66
C ILE A 278 -4.44 3.50 14.47
N GLY A 279 -3.91 2.96 13.38
CA GLY A 279 -4.70 2.53 12.23
C GLY A 279 -5.72 1.48 12.60
N LEU A 280 -5.33 0.46 13.39
CA LEU A 280 -6.27 -0.53 13.89
C LEU A 280 -7.39 0.08 14.74
N ILE A 281 -7.06 1.07 15.57
CA ILE A 281 -8.06 1.84 16.35
C ILE A 281 -9.02 2.59 15.41
N VAL A 282 -8.50 3.28 14.39
CA VAL A 282 -9.33 3.99 13.40
C VAL A 282 -10.27 3.03 12.68
N LEU A 283 -9.77 1.89 12.21
CA LEU A 283 -10.55 0.93 11.43
C LEU A 283 -11.62 0.23 12.28
N ARG A 284 -11.31 -0.10 13.53
CA ARG A 284 -12.30 -0.55 14.52
C ARG A 284 -13.36 0.52 14.78
N GLY A 285 -12.93 1.78 14.94
CA GLY A 285 -13.83 2.92 15.11
C GLY A 285 -14.78 3.09 13.94
N ILE A 286 -14.29 3.00 12.70
CA ILE A 286 -15.12 3.04 11.49
C ILE A 286 -16.11 1.88 11.48
N HIS A 287 -15.63 0.66 11.71
CA HIS A 287 -16.48 -0.53 11.69
C HIS A 287 -17.61 -0.44 12.72
N ASN A 288 -17.29 -0.11 13.97
CA ASN A 288 -18.28 0.00 15.04
C ASN A 288 -19.32 1.09 14.75
N ARG A 289 -18.89 2.21 14.17
CA ARG A 289 -19.79 3.29 13.74
C ARG A 289 -20.73 2.82 12.62
N GLN A 290 -20.22 2.07 11.65
CA GLN A 290 -21.03 1.49 10.57
C GLN A 290 -22.05 0.47 11.09
N GLU A 291 -21.67 -0.42 12.00
CA GLU A 291 -22.60 -1.38 12.61
C GLU A 291 -23.68 -0.66 13.44
N ALA A 292 -23.30 0.31 14.26
CA ALA A 292 -24.25 1.10 15.05
C ALA A 292 -25.24 1.87 14.15
N ARG A 293 -24.74 2.47 13.05
CA ARG A 293 -25.59 3.15 12.08
C ARG A 293 -26.49 2.18 11.32
N PHE A 294 -26.00 1.00 10.97
CA PHE A 294 -26.80 -0.04 10.33
C PHE A 294 -27.95 -0.51 11.22
N ALA A 295 -27.71 -0.66 12.54
CA ALA A 295 -28.75 -1.01 13.50
C ALA A 295 -29.89 0.03 13.55
N ILE A 296 -29.61 1.32 13.28
CA ILE A 296 -30.61 2.39 13.22
C ILE A 296 -31.32 2.43 11.86
N VAL A 297 -30.58 2.30 10.76
CA VAL A 297 -31.11 2.43 9.39
C VAL A 297 -31.89 1.19 8.95
N GLY A 298 -31.45 0.01 9.37
CA GLY A 298 -31.93 -1.28 8.90
C GLY A 298 -31.46 -1.66 7.49
N PRO A 299 -31.89 -2.84 6.99
CA PRO A 299 -31.58 -3.29 5.62
C PRO A 299 -32.07 -2.28 4.58
N ASN A 300 -31.14 -1.75 3.78
CA ASN A 300 -31.42 -0.81 2.71
C ASN A 300 -30.65 -1.20 1.45
N LEU A 301 -31.38 -1.40 0.35
CA LEU A 301 -30.82 -1.78 -0.94
C LEU A 301 -30.69 -0.56 -1.85
N VAL A 302 -29.49 -0.34 -2.37
CA VAL A 302 -29.18 0.76 -3.28
C VAL A 302 -28.94 0.19 -4.68
N LYS A 303 -29.47 0.88 -5.71
CA LYS A 303 -29.19 0.57 -7.12
C LYS A 303 -28.21 1.59 -7.69
N ALA A 304 -27.45 1.18 -8.70
CA ALA A 304 -26.63 2.11 -9.45
C ALA A 304 -27.52 3.07 -10.24
N PRO A 305 -27.15 4.36 -10.36
CA PRO A 305 -27.86 5.26 -11.25
C PRO A 305 -27.74 4.78 -12.68
N THR A 306 -28.87 4.75 -13.37
CA THR A 306 -29.03 4.38 -14.77
C THR A 306 -28.23 5.32 -15.69
N PRO A 307 -27.90 4.90 -16.93
CA PRO A 307 -27.23 5.78 -17.89
C PRO A 307 -27.99 7.09 -18.13
N GLU A 308 -29.33 7.03 -18.13
CA GLU A 308 -30.21 8.18 -18.30
C GLU A 308 -30.13 9.14 -17.12
N GLU A 309 -30.19 8.65 -15.87
CA GLU A 309 -29.99 9.46 -14.66
C GLU A 309 -28.59 10.08 -14.60
N ARG A 310 -27.56 9.34 -15.04
CA ARG A 310 -26.19 9.88 -15.13
C ARG A 310 -26.06 10.96 -16.19
N ALA A 311 -26.79 10.85 -17.30
CA ALA A 311 -26.82 11.85 -18.36
C ALA A 311 -27.59 13.10 -17.91
N ALA A 312 -28.73 12.93 -17.25
CA ALA A 312 -29.54 14.00 -16.67
C ALA A 312 -28.74 14.81 -15.62
N GLY A 313 -28.06 14.13 -14.68
CA GLY A 313 -27.23 14.80 -13.68
C GLY A 313 -25.97 15.50 -14.21
N LYS A 314 -25.54 15.21 -15.45
CA LYS A 314 -24.47 15.96 -16.15
C LYS A 314 -25.01 17.18 -16.92
N GLY A 315 -26.28 17.14 -17.36
CA GLY A 315 -26.96 18.27 -18.01
C GLY A 315 -27.31 19.40 -17.04
N GLU A 316 -27.47 19.08 -15.76
CA GLU A 316 -27.66 20.03 -14.67
C GLU A 316 -26.31 20.62 -14.20
N ALA A 317 -25.52 21.16 -15.13
CA ALA A 317 -24.37 21.96 -14.78
C ALA A 317 -24.85 23.19 -14.00
N ARG A 318 -24.56 23.20 -12.68
CA ARG A 318 -24.75 24.31 -11.74
C ARG A 318 -24.70 25.67 -12.45
N PRO A 319 -25.69 26.57 -12.26
CA PRO A 319 -25.58 27.93 -12.79
C PRO A 319 -24.24 28.51 -12.32
N ARG A 320 -23.43 29.00 -13.26
CA ARG A 320 -22.15 29.66 -12.99
C ARG A 320 -22.43 30.75 -11.96
N ARG A 321 -22.03 30.55 -10.69
CA ARG A 321 -22.10 31.61 -9.69
C ARG A 321 -21.22 32.75 -10.23
N PRO A 322 -21.76 33.98 -10.40
CA PRO A 322 -20.93 35.10 -10.81
C PRO A 322 -19.88 35.30 -9.72
N TRP A 323 -18.61 35.29 -10.14
CA TRP A 323 -17.48 35.61 -9.28
C TRP A 323 -17.73 36.97 -8.63
N ARG A 324 -18.05 36.99 -7.33
CA ARG A 324 -18.01 38.22 -6.56
C ARG A 324 -16.54 38.56 -6.33
N ARG A 325 -16.16 39.73 -6.84
CA ARG A 325 -14.85 40.36 -6.67
C ARG A 325 -14.57 40.66 -5.21
#